data_AF-A0A9D3RHK9-F1
#
_entry.id   AF-A0A9D3RHK9-F1
#
_cell.length_a   1.000
_cell.length_b   1.000
_cell.length_c   1.000
_cell.angle_alpha   90.00
_cell.angle_beta   90.00
_cell.angle_gamma   90.00
#
_symmetry.space_group_name_H-M   'P 1'
#
loop_
_entity.id
_entity.type
_entity.pdbx_description
1 polymer ?
#
loop_
_entity_poly.entity_id
_entity_poly.type
_entity_poly.pdbx_seq_one_letter_code
_entity_poly.pdbx_strand_id
1 'polypeptide(L)'
;MKVPPPCLHYNHQHPNEVTPYPSSATITNIPMKEEQHANTSANYDVELLHHRDAHMEFIKSGDLHPAGSTSRDSGLKETVTLKWCTPRTNSVELHYCTGAYRISPVDVNSRPSSCLTNFLLNGRSVLLEQPRKSGSKVISHMLSSHGGEIFLHVLNSTRSTLEDPPSISEGCGGRVTDYRITDFGELMRENRLTPFPESPAAGAGGKVPLERAKAQLERHTRYWPMIISQTTIFNMQAVVPLANLIVRESLTEDDVLTCQKTVYNLVDMERKNDPLPVSTVGTRGKGPKRDEQYRAMWNELEALVRTHVGGSERHARVLECVSACRSRPPEEEERKKRGRKREDKEEKQERNGKEPEPEKSWQEPGERLKGALEREKEELAESEVIKDSPDSPEPLNKKPRLTVEESQPPEKVKGPMSLLTLWTNRLNTANSRKHQEFAGRVNSVNSKAELYQHLKDENGMETSENGKTNR
;
A
#
# COMPACT_ATOMS: atom_id res chain seq x y z
N MET A 1 28.85 -62.26 -39.68
CA MET A 1 28.06 -61.54 -38.65
C MET A 1 29.00 -60.59 -37.92
N LYS A 2 28.72 -59.28 -37.92
CA LYS A 2 29.44 -58.29 -37.10
C LYS A 2 28.47 -57.78 -36.03
N VAL A 3 28.89 -57.84 -34.77
CA VAL A 3 28.15 -57.26 -33.64
C VAL A 3 28.21 -55.73 -33.76
N PRO A 4 27.09 -54.99 -33.61
CA PRO A 4 27.13 -53.53 -33.61
C PRO A 4 27.78 -53.01 -32.31
N PRO A 5 28.49 -51.87 -32.36
CA PRO A 5 29.11 -51.29 -31.16
C PRO A 5 28.07 -50.75 -30.17
N PRO A 6 28.37 -50.70 -28.87
CA PRO A 6 27.45 -50.18 -27.86
C PRO A 6 27.24 -48.66 -28.03
N CYS A 7 25.99 -48.23 -27.85
CA CYS A 7 25.56 -46.84 -28.09
C CYS A 7 26.24 -45.85 -27.13
N LEU A 8 27.06 -44.95 -27.68
CA LEU A 8 27.60 -43.77 -27.01
C LEU A 8 26.50 -42.73 -26.77
N HIS A 9 25.68 -42.92 -25.74
CA HIS A 9 24.70 -41.91 -25.27
C HIS A 9 24.99 -41.35 -23.87
N TYR A 10 25.96 -41.92 -23.13
CA TYR A 10 26.24 -41.52 -21.75
C TYR A 10 27.39 -40.52 -21.58
N ASN A 11 28.22 -40.30 -22.61
CA ASN A 11 29.54 -39.68 -22.45
C ASN A 11 29.67 -38.21 -22.92
N HIS A 12 28.56 -37.51 -23.19
CA HIS A 12 28.59 -36.07 -23.54
C HIS A 12 28.25 -35.13 -22.38
N GLN A 13 28.06 -35.62 -21.15
CA GLN A 13 27.73 -34.79 -19.99
C GLN A 13 28.94 -34.17 -19.24
N HIS A 14 30.18 -34.40 -19.68
CA HIS A 14 31.39 -33.85 -19.03
C HIS A 14 32.42 -33.25 -20.00
N PRO A 15 32.24 -32.01 -20.47
CA PRO A 15 33.32 -31.16 -20.96
C PRO A 15 33.98 -30.37 -19.81
N ASN A 16 35.30 -30.18 -19.87
CA ASN A 16 36.09 -29.50 -18.82
C ASN A 16 36.02 -27.96 -18.92
N GLU A 17 34.85 -27.37 -18.66
CA GLU A 17 34.72 -25.94 -18.37
C GLU A 17 33.86 -25.73 -17.12
N VAL A 18 34.02 -24.59 -16.44
CA VAL A 18 33.31 -24.27 -15.18
C VAL A 18 31.85 -23.87 -15.46
N THR A 19 31.08 -24.81 -16.00
CA THR A 19 29.63 -24.75 -16.09
C THR A 19 29.01 -25.21 -14.77
N PRO A 20 27.97 -24.56 -14.24
CA PRO A 20 27.28 -25.05 -13.07
C PRO A 20 26.55 -26.36 -13.44
N TYR A 21 27.05 -27.49 -12.94
CA TYR A 21 26.48 -28.80 -13.22
C TYR A 21 24.96 -28.82 -12.94
N PRO A 22 24.14 -29.36 -13.85
CA PRO A 22 22.72 -29.52 -13.61
C PRO A 22 22.51 -30.50 -12.45
N SER A 23 21.56 -30.18 -11.58
CA SER A 23 21.07 -31.11 -10.56
C SER A 23 19.86 -31.86 -11.10
N SER A 24 19.62 -33.04 -10.53
CA SER A 24 18.46 -33.87 -10.84
C SER A 24 17.49 -33.93 -9.66
N ALA A 25 16.19 -33.93 -9.95
CA ALA A 25 15.14 -34.26 -9.01
C ALA A 25 14.18 -35.29 -9.62
N THR A 26 13.90 -36.36 -8.87
CA THR A 26 12.95 -37.41 -9.28
C THR A 26 11.61 -37.17 -8.60
N ILE A 27 10.60 -36.81 -9.39
CA ILE A 27 9.23 -36.59 -8.94
C ILE A 27 8.51 -37.94 -8.89
N THR A 28 8.11 -38.40 -7.70
CA THR A 28 7.51 -39.73 -7.50
C THR A 28 6.02 -39.68 -7.18
N ASN A 29 5.37 -40.85 -7.26
CA ASN A 29 3.94 -41.02 -6.95
C ASN A 29 3.01 -40.15 -7.82
N ILE A 30 3.38 -39.89 -9.07
CA ILE A 30 2.55 -39.13 -10.00
C ILE A 30 1.30 -39.97 -10.32
N PRO A 31 0.08 -39.51 -9.99
CA PRO A 31 -1.13 -40.29 -10.20
C PRO A 31 -1.55 -40.21 -11.67
N MET A 32 -1.46 -41.32 -12.39
CA MET A 32 -1.85 -41.41 -13.80
C MET A 32 -3.02 -42.38 -13.98
N LYS A 33 -3.94 -42.01 -14.89
CA LYS A 33 -5.02 -42.89 -15.34
C LYS A 33 -4.55 -43.65 -16.58
N GLU A 34 -4.63 -44.98 -16.52
CA GLU A 34 -4.30 -45.84 -17.67
C GLU A 34 -5.50 -45.94 -18.61
N GLU A 35 -5.28 -45.63 -19.90
CA GLU A 35 -6.38 -45.58 -20.88
C GLU A 35 -6.95 -46.96 -21.23
N GLN A 36 -6.13 -48.01 -21.12
CA GLN A 36 -6.55 -49.38 -21.43
C GLN A 36 -7.11 -50.14 -20.21
N HIS A 37 -6.82 -49.69 -18.99
CA HIS A 37 -7.20 -50.36 -17.75
C HIS A 37 -7.71 -49.33 -16.74
N ALA A 38 -8.93 -48.82 -16.93
CA ALA A 38 -9.50 -47.72 -16.13
C ALA A 38 -9.66 -48.02 -14.62
N ASN A 39 -9.40 -49.26 -14.19
CA ASN A 39 -9.47 -49.73 -12.80
C ASN A 39 -8.07 -49.92 -12.15
N THR A 40 -6.97 -49.69 -12.88
CA THR A 40 -5.60 -49.73 -12.34
C THR A 40 -4.93 -48.36 -12.44
N SER A 41 -4.48 -47.84 -11.31
CA SER A 41 -3.63 -46.64 -11.26
C SER A 41 -2.17 -47.06 -11.04
N ALA A 42 -1.33 -46.87 -12.05
CA ALA A 42 0.11 -46.95 -11.87
C ALA A 42 0.66 -45.60 -11.36
N ASN A 43 1.57 -45.68 -10.39
CA ASN A 43 2.37 -44.54 -9.96
C ASN A 43 3.62 -44.49 -10.84
N TYR A 44 3.90 -43.33 -11.41
CA TYR A 44 5.08 -43.12 -12.24
C TYR A 44 6.03 -42.12 -11.59
N ASP A 45 7.30 -42.27 -11.91
CA ASP A 45 8.38 -41.37 -11.49
C ASP A 45 8.92 -40.63 -12.73
N VAL A 46 9.23 -39.33 -12.58
CA VAL A 46 9.78 -38.48 -13.65
C VAL A 46 11.03 -37.78 -13.16
N GLU A 47 12.15 -37.96 -13.87
CA GLU A 47 13.43 -37.31 -13.56
C GLU A 47 13.53 -35.96 -14.30
N LEU A 48 13.79 -34.88 -13.56
CA LEU A 48 13.87 -33.50 -14.05
C LEU A 48 15.27 -32.92 -13.77
N LEU A 49 15.91 -32.37 -14.80
CA LEU A 49 17.13 -31.58 -14.68
C LEU A 49 16.80 -30.11 -14.43
N HIS A 50 17.57 -29.44 -13.57
CA HIS A 50 17.44 -28.01 -13.28
C HIS A 50 18.76 -27.46 -12.70
N HIS A 51 18.81 -26.15 -12.43
CA HIS A 51 19.97 -25.56 -11.77
C HIS A 51 20.11 -26.07 -10.33
N ARG A 52 21.33 -26.36 -9.89
CA ARG A 52 21.63 -26.92 -8.55
C ARG A 52 21.16 -26.06 -7.38
N ASP A 53 21.04 -24.74 -7.59
CA ASP A 53 20.66 -23.79 -6.55
C ASP A 53 19.23 -24.01 -6.03
N ALA A 54 18.39 -24.77 -6.75
CA ALA A 54 17.11 -25.28 -6.25
C ALA A 54 17.26 -26.11 -4.96
N HIS A 55 18.40 -26.76 -4.75
CA HIS A 55 18.64 -27.64 -3.60
C HIS A 55 19.68 -27.09 -2.62
N MET A 56 20.12 -25.84 -2.77
CA MET A 56 21.12 -25.24 -1.89
C MET A 56 20.71 -25.21 -0.41
N GLU A 57 19.42 -25.12 -0.10
CA GLU A 57 18.92 -25.17 1.28
C GLU A 57 19.08 -26.58 1.89
N PHE A 58 18.88 -27.64 1.10
CA PHE A 58 19.13 -29.02 1.51
C PHE A 58 20.63 -29.32 1.68
N ILE A 59 21.46 -28.86 0.73
CA ILE A 59 22.93 -29.02 0.80
C ILE A 59 23.47 -28.40 2.10
N LYS A 60 23.06 -27.16 2.41
CA LYS A 60 23.51 -26.43 3.60
C LYS A 60 23.01 -27.03 4.91
N SER A 61 21.84 -27.67 4.90
CA SER A 61 21.23 -28.27 6.09
C SER A 61 21.75 -29.68 6.41
N GLY A 62 22.54 -30.29 5.52
CA GLY A 62 23.01 -31.69 5.66
C GLY A 62 21.93 -32.75 5.42
N ASP A 63 20.71 -32.34 5.05
CA ASP A 63 19.52 -33.19 4.85
C ASP A 63 19.61 -34.05 3.57
N LEU A 64 20.66 -33.89 2.75
CA LEU A 64 20.89 -34.68 1.53
C LEU A 64 21.44 -36.09 1.79
N HIS A 65 21.72 -36.49 3.02
CA HIS A 65 22.14 -37.86 3.31
C HIS A 65 20.93 -38.81 3.45
N PRO A 66 20.64 -39.70 2.47
CA PRO A 66 19.78 -40.85 2.72
C PRO A 66 20.48 -41.75 3.74
N ALA A 67 20.10 -41.63 5.01
CA ALA A 67 20.66 -42.44 6.09
C ALA A 67 20.44 -43.93 5.76
N GLY A 68 21.51 -44.64 5.40
CA GLY A 68 21.44 -45.97 4.81
C GLY A 68 22.50 -46.23 3.73
N SER A 69 23.07 -45.19 3.12
CA SER A 69 24.24 -45.36 2.25
C SER A 69 25.50 -45.70 3.05
N THR A 70 25.67 -46.98 3.38
CA THR A 70 26.96 -47.51 3.83
C THR A 70 27.97 -47.35 2.70
N SER A 71 29.06 -46.63 2.97
CA SER A 71 30.23 -46.50 2.11
C SER A 71 30.64 -47.84 1.47
N ARG A 72 30.31 -48.06 0.18
CA ARG A 72 31.13 -48.84 -0.79
C ARG A 72 30.68 -48.91 -2.26
N ASP A 73 29.56 -48.32 -2.68
CA ASP A 73 29.24 -48.16 -4.12
C ASP A 73 29.17 -46.69 -4.53
N SER A 74 30.29 -46.15 -5.01
CA SER A 74 30.42 -44.78 -5.49
C SER A 74 30.03 -44.66 -6.97
N GLY A 75 28.72 -44.51 -7.25
CA GLY A 75 28.16 -44.52 -8.61
C GLY A 75 27.01 -43.53 -8.87
N LEU A 76 27.34 -42.24 -8.99
CA LEU A 76 26.67 -41.25 -9.87
C LEU A 76 25.13 -41.29 -10.04
N LYS A 77 24.33 -41.28 -8.97
CA LYS A 77 22.93 -40.80 -9.01
C LYS A 77 22.53 -40.01 -7.76
N GLU A 78 23.03 -38.78 -7.68
CA GLU A 78 22.64 -37.79 -6.66
C GLU A 78 21.37 -37.02 -7.12
N THR A 79 20.25 -37.73 -7.27
CA THR A 79 18.94 -37.14 -7.58
C THR A 79 18.12 -36.93 -6.31
N VAL A 80 17.48 -35.78 -6.17
CA VAL A 80 16.61 -35.48 -5.02
C VAL A 80 15.21 -36.05 -5.26
N THR A 81 14.83 -37.05 -4.49
CA THR A 81 13.47 -37.62 -4.54
C THR A 81 12.46 -36.64 -3.92
N LEU A 82 11.46 -36.23 -4.71
CA LEU A 82 10.35 -35.37 -4.28
C LEU A 82 9.03 -36.05 -4.61
N LYS A 83 8.11 -36.10 -3.65
CA LYS A 83 6.84 -36.81 -3.80
C LYS A 83 5.71 -35.88 -4.24
N TRP A 84 4.96 -36.27 -5.26
CA TRP A 84 3.74 -35.58 -5.68
C TRP A 84 2.74 -35.43 -4.53
N CYS A 85 2.34 -34.19 -4.25
CA CYS A 85 1.19 -33.87 -3.41
C CYS A 85 0.07 -33.28 -4.26
N THR A 86 -1.06 -33.98 -4.30
CA THR A 86 -2.29 -33.49 -4.95
C THR A 86 -2.72 -32.16 -4.32
N PRO A 87 -2.84 -31.08 -5.10
CA PRO A 87 -3.35 -29.80 -4.60
C PRO A 87 -4.74 -30.00 -3.99
N ARG A 88 -4.93 -29.52 -2.76
CA ARG A 88 -6.23 -29.66 -2.05
C ARG A 88 -7.29 -28.68 -2.56
N THR A 89 -6.85 -27.65 -3.28
CA THR A 89 -7.63 -26.50 -3.74
C THR A 89 -7.10 -26.06 -5.11
N ASN A 90 -7.96 -25.43 -5.92
CA ASN A 90 -7.59 -24.78 -7.19
C ASN A 90 -7.37 -23.26 -6.99
N SER A 91 -7.17 -22.79 -5.76
CA SER A 91 -6.88 -21.39 -5.46
C SER A 91 -5.48 -20.99 -5.94
N VAL A 92 -5.37 -19.78 -6.48
CA VAL A 92 -4.07 -19.14 -6.71
C VAL A 92 -3.52 -18.68 -5.35
N GLU A 93 -2.90 -19.60 -4.64
CA GLU A 93 -2.24 -19.32 -3.36
C GLU A 93 -0.87 -18.69 -3.61
N LEU A 94 -0.65 -17.50 -3.03
CA LEU A 94 0.64 -16.81 -3.10
C LEU A 94 1.62 -17.50 -2.14
N HIS A 95 2.30 -18.53 -2.62
CA HIS A 95 3.35 -19.19 -1.85
C HIS A 95 4.61 -18.32 -1.75
N TYR A 96 5.19 -18.24 -0.55
CA TYR A 96 6.48 -17.59 -0.34
C TYR A 96 7.60 -18.45 -0.97
N CYS A 97 8.12 -17.94 -2.09
CA CYS A 97 9.10 -18.61 -2.93
C CYS A 97 10.46 -17.93 -2.80
N THR A 98 11.52 -18.70 -2.50
CA THR A 98 12.89 -18.20 -2.32
C THR A 98 13.73 -18.27 -3.61
N GLY A 99 13.27 -19.01 -4.62
CA GLY A 99 13.87 -19.08 -5.95
C GLY A 99 13.05 -19.94 -6.91
N ALA A 100 13.09 -19.64 -8.20
CA ALA A 100 12.38 -20.38 -9.24
C ALA A 100 13.31 -20.72 -10.40
N TYR A 101 13.40 -21.99 -10.76
CA TYR A 101 14.39 -22.52 -11.71
C TYR A 101 13.70 -23.27 -12.84
N ARG A 102 14.09 -23.00 -14.09
CA ARG A 102 13.58 -23.76 -15.25
C ARG A 102 13.95 -25.24 -15.12
N ILE A 103 13.04 -26.12 -15.55
CA ILE A 103 13.25 -27.58 -15.59
C ILE A 103 13.36 -28.09 -17.02
N SER A 104 14.03 -29.23 -17.18
CA SER A 104 13.99 -30.06 -18.39
C SER A 104 13.81 -31.52 -18.00
N PRO A 105 12.77 -32.23 -18.44
CA PRO A 105 12.67 -33.67 -18.21
C PRO A 105 13.84 -34.42 -18.87
N VAL A 106 14.39 -35.43 -18.20
CA VAL A 106 15.48 -36.27 -18.75
C VAL A 106 15.00 -37.06 -19.97
N ASP A 107 13.82 -37.68 -19.86
CA ASP A 107 13.12 -38.30 -21.00
C ASP A 107 11.80 -37.56 -21.25
N VAL A 108 11.88 -36.53 -22.09
CA VAL A 108 10.75 -35.67 -22.47
C VAL A 108 9.64 -36.40 -23.23
N ASN A 109 9.99 -37.46 -23.98
CA ASN A 109 9.04 -38.17 -24.85
C ASN A 109 8.35 -39.35 -24.14
N SER A 110 8.83 -39.76 -22.96
CA SER A 110 8.15 -40.76 -22.14
C SER A 110 6.71 -40.35 -21.80
N ARG A 111 5.80 -41.33 -21.71
CA ARG A 111 4.40 -41.13 -21.30
C ARG A 111 4.30 -40.42 -19.94
N PRO A 112 5.09 -40.75 -18.90
CA PRO A 112 5.04 -40.05 -17.61
C PRO A 112 5.44 -38.57 -17.70
N SER A 113 6.57 -38.25 -18.34
CA SER A 113 7.00 -36.85 -18.50
C SER A 113 6.02 -36.05 -19.35
N SER A 114 5.47 -36.66 -20.41
CA SER A 114 4.45 -36.04 -21.25
C SER A 114 3.17 -35.74 -20.44
N CYS A 115 2.72 -36.64 -19.58
CA CYS A 115 1.57 -36.39 -18.71
C CYS A 115 1.86 -35.31 -17.67
N LEU A 116 3.04 -35.33 -17.04
CA LEU A 116 3.47 -34.32 -16.06
C LEU A 116 3.53 -32.91 -16.68
N THR A 117 4.23 -32.76 -17.80
CA THR A 117 4.43 -31.47 -18.46
C THR A 117 3.12 -30.90 -18.99
N ASN A 118 2.28 -31.70 -19.65
CA ASN A 118 0.96 -31.25 -20.11
C ASN A 118 0.03 -30.88 -18.94
N PHE A 119 0.09 -31.59 -17.80
CA PHE A 119 -0.67 -31.20 -16.60
C PHE A 119 -0.29 -29.79 -16.13
N LEU A 120 1.01 -29.47 -16.12
CA LEU A 120 1.54 -28.17 -15.71
C LEU A 120 1.24 -27.07 -16.73
N LEU A 121 1.43 -27.36 -18.03
CA LEU A 121 1.16 -26.42 -19.13
C LEU A 121 -0.32 -26.02 -19.21
N ASN A 122 -1.25 -26.88 -18.78
CA ASN A 122 -2.67 -26.57 -18.61
C ASN A 122 -2.97 -25.64 -17.41
N GLY A 123 -1.96 -24.98 -16.83
CA GLY A 123 -2.11 -23.97 -15.77
C GLY A 123 -2.31 -24.53 -14.36
N ARG A 124 -2.14 -25.85 -14.17
CA ARG A 124 -2.18 -26.47 -12.83
C ARG A 124 -0.79 -26.45 -12.22
N SER A 125 -0.71 -26.24 -10.91
CA SER A 125 0.53 -26.37 -10.14
C SER A 125 0.54 -27.65 -9.30
N VAL A 126 1.72 -28.12 -8.92
CA VAL A 126 1.92 -29.36 -8.16
C VAL A 126 2.80 -29.06 -6.96
N LEU A 127 2.32 -29.34 -5.75
CA LEU A 127 3.15 -29.26 -4.54
C LEU A 127 3.98 -30.53 -4.39
N LEU A 128 5.20 -30.38 -3.87
CA LEU A 128 6.18 -31.45 -3.76
C LEU A 128 6.63 -31.64 -2.30
N GLU A 129 6.32 -32.82 -1.77
CA GLU A 129 6.68 -33.28 -0.42
C GLU A 129 8.10 -33.84 -0.42
N GLN A 130 8.95 -33.36 0.48
CA GLN A 130 10.24 -33.99 0.76
C GLN A 130 9.99 -35.26 1.60
N PRO A 131 10.38 -36.46 1.14
CA PRO A 131 10.23 -37.67 1.93
C PRO A 131 11.09 -37.60 3.20
N ARG A 132 10.48 -37.74 4.38
CA ARG A 132 11.17 -37.80 5.68
C ARG A 132 10.89 -39.15 6.36
N LYS A 133 11.88 -39.67 7.09
CA LYS A 133 11.78 -40.96 7.81
C LYS A 133 10.79 -40.93 8.97
N SER A 134 10.62 -39.77 9.58
CA SER A 134 9.72 -39.50 10.70
C SER A 134 9.39 -38.00 10.72
N GLY A 135 8.31 -37.63 11.41
CA GLY A 135 7.84 -36.25 11.54
C GLY A 135 6.64 -35.92 10.64
N SER A 136 6.27 -34.64 10.62
CA SER A 136 5.23 -34.11 9.75
C SER A 136 5.68 -34.06 8.28
N LYS A 137 4.70 -34.05 7.37
CA LYS A 137 4.96 -33.83 5.95
C LYS A 137 5.53 -32.43 5.71
N VAL A 138 6.58 -32.34 4.89
CA VAL A 138 7.23 -31.07 4.54
C VAL A 138 7.07 -30.83 3.06
N ILE A 139 6.25 -29.84 2.68
CA ILE A 139 6.23 -29.30 1.32
C ILE A 139 7.43 -28.37 1.20
N SER A 140 8.30 -28.63 0.23
CA SER A 140 9.53 -27.87 0.02
C SER A 140 9.61 -27.21 -1.36
N HIS A 141 8.85 -27.73 -2.32
CA HIS A 141 8.91 -27.30 -3.71
C HIS A 141 7.53 -27.24 -4.33
N MET A 142 7.42 -26.53 -5.45
CA MET A 142 6.24 -26.52 -6.32
C MET A 142 6.66 -26.51 -7.79
N LEU A 143 6.04 -27.33 -8.63
CA LEU A 143 6.12 -27.18 -10.08
C LEU A 143 4.96 -26.32 -10.57
N SER A 144 5.25 -25.32 -11.40
CA SER A 144 4.25 -24.41 -11.97
C SER A 144 4.65 -23.95 -13.38
N SER A 145 3.66 -23.61 -14.21
CA SER A 145 3.86 -23.09 -15.57
C SER A 145 3.62 -21.59 -15.62
N HIS A 146 4.56 -20.87 -16.22
CA HIS A 146 4.52 -19.42 -16.42
C HIS A 146 4.69 -19.14 -17.92
N GLY A 147 3.60 -18.79 -18.60
CA GLY A 147 3.63 -18.43 -20.02
C GLY A 147 4.05 -19.55 -20.97
N GLY A 148 3.97 -20.81 -20.54
CA GLY A 148 4.43 -21.99 -21.30
C GLY A 148 5.82 -22.50 -20.89
N GLU A 149 6.53 -21.79 -20.02
CA GLU A 149 7.77 -22.28 -19.39
C GLU A 149 7.46 -22.93 -18.04
N ILE A 150 8.05 -24.09 -17.74
CA ILE A 150 7.85 -24.78 -16.46
C ILE A 150 8.99 -24.47 -15.50
N PHE A 151 8.65 -24.09 -14.27
CA PHE A 151 9.57 -23.76 -13.20
C PHE A 151 9.39 -24.67 -11.98
N LEU A 152 10.51 -25.04 -11.38
CA LEU A 152 10.63 -25.59 -10.03
C LEU A 152 10.84 -24.42 -9.05
N HIS A 153 9.81 -24.13 -8.27
CA HIS A 153 9.82 -23.15 -7.19
C HIS A 153 10.32 -23.80 -5.91
N VAL A 154 11.27 -23.15 -5.25
CA VAL A 154 11.72 -23.47 -3.89
C VAL A 154 10.82 -22.72 -2.91
N LEU A 155 10.20 -23.44 -1.99
CA LEU A 155 9.29 -22.91 -0.99
C LEU A 155 9.97 -22.97 0.38
N ASN A 156 9.75 -21.95 1.23
CA ASN A 156 10.25 -22.02 2.59
C ASN A 156 9.57 -23.17 3.35
N SER A 157 10.38 -24.16 3.73
CA SER A 157 9.96 -25.32 4.51
C SER A 157 10.10 -25.12 6.03
N THR A 158 10.80 -24.05 6.44
CA THR A 158 11.09 -23.73 7.84
C THR A 158 10.01 -22.86 8.48
N ARG A 159 9.98 -22.85 9.82
CA ARG A 159 9.10 -21.98 10.61
C ARG A 159 9.36 -20.52 10.27
N SER A 160 8.34 -19.82 9.75
CA SER A 160 8.46 -18.41 9.35
C SER A 160 8.75 -17.52 10.56
N THR A 161 9.74 -16.63 10.48
CA THR A 161 9.97 -15.58 11.49
C THR A 161 8.87 -14.50 11.49
N LEU A 162 7.89 -14.60 10.58
CA LEU A 162 6.70 -13.76 10.47
C LEU A 162 5.41 -14.54 10.78
N GLU A 163 5.53 -15.71 11.41
CA GLU A 163 4.39 -16.35 12.08
C GLU A 163 3.86 -15.47 13.22
N ASP A 164 2.60 -15.68 13.60
CA ASP A 164 1.92 -14.94 14.67
C ASP A 164 2.15 -13.40 14.62
N PRO A 165 1.84 -12.75 13.48
CA PRO A 165 2.04 -11.31 13.34
C PRO A 165 1.15 -10.54 14.33
N PRO A 166 1.60 -9.39 14.87
CA PRO A 166 0.81 -8.58 15.80
C PRO A 166 -0.58 -8.26 15.27
N SER A 167 -1.60 -8.34 16.12
CA SER A 167 -2.97 -8.12 15.70
C SER A 167 -3.17 -6.72 15.11
N ILE A 168 -3.80 -6.66 13.94
CA ILE A 168 -4.14 -5.39 13.28
C ILE A 168 -5.03 -4.53 14.20
N SER A 169 -5.90 -5.14 15.02
CA SER A 169 -6.80 -4.41 15.95
C SER A 169 -6.08 -3.75 17.13
N GLU A 170 -4.85 -4.16 17.42
CA GLU A 170 -4.01 -3.64 18.50
C GLU A 170 -2.99 -2.61 17.98
N GLY A 171 -2.71 -2.62 16.67
CA GLY A 171 -1.81 -1.68 16.01
C GLY A 171 -2.39 -0.27 15.79
N CYS A 172 -1.58 0.59 15.18
CA CYS A 172 -1.99 1.94 14.79
C CYS A 172 -3.21 1.92 13.87
N GLY A 173 -4.33 2.52 14.30
CA GLY A 173 -5.58 2.51 13.55
C GLY A 173 -6.42 1.23 13.72
N GLY A 174 -6.00 0.27 14.54
CA GLY A 174 -6.72 -1.00 14.76
C GLY A 174 -8.08 -0.87 15.44
N ARG A 175 -8.35 0.27 16.08
CA ARG A 175 -9.64 0.60 16.72
C ARG A 175 -10.62 1.33 15.78
N VAL A 176 -10.20 1.67 14.57
CA VAL A 176 -11.06 2.28 13.55
C VAL A 176 -11.88 1.17 12.88
N THR A 177 -13.20 1.32 12.87
CA THR A 177 -14.15 0.29 12.43
C THR A 177 -14.77 0.57 11.06
N ASP A 178 -14.62 1.79 10.53
CA ASP A 178 -15.31 2.30 9.35
C ASP A 178 -14.37 2.59 8.16
N TYR A 179 -13.30 1.80 8.01
CA TYR A 179 -12.41 1.91 6.84
C TYR A 179 -13.15 1.68 5.52
N ARG A 180 -12.81 2.48 4.50
CA ARG A 180 -13.33 2.35 3.13
C ARG A 180 -12.64 1.22 2.35
N ILE A 181 -12.69 0.01 2.91
CA ILE A 181 -11.99 -1.18 2.37
C ILE A 181 -12.49 -1.54 0.97
N THR A 182 -13.80 -1.49 0.74
CA THR A 182 -14.41 -1.78 -0.58
C THR A 182 -13.87 -0.81 -1.64
N ASP A 183 -14.00 0.50 -1.39
CA ASP A 183 -13.59 1.57 -2.30
C ASP A 183 -12.07 1.54 -2.57
N PHE A 184 -11.26 1.20 -1.57
CA PHE A 184 -9.82 1.01 -1.76
C PHE A 184 -9.52 -0.23 -2.62
N GLY A 185 -10.29 -1.30 -2.47
CA GLY A 185 -10.24 -2.47 -3.35
C GLY A 185 -10.64 -2.15 -4.80
N GLU A 186 -11.53 -1.19 -5.01
CA GLU A 186 -11.87 -0.69 -6.35
C GLU A 186 -10.72 0.14 -6.94
N LEU A 187 -10.17 1.08 -6.16
CA LEU A 187 -8.96 1.84 -6.52
C LEU A 187 -7.81 0.90 -6.92
N MET A 188 -7.57 -0.17 -6.16
CA MET A 188 -6.57 -1.20 -6.50
C MET A 188 -6.87 -1.91 -7.82
N ARG A 189 -8.15 -2.20 -8.11
CA ARG A 189 -8.60 -2.88 -9.34
C ARG A 189 -8.43 -2.01 -10.58
N GLU A 190 -8.71 -0.72 -10.47
CA GLU A 190 -8.55 0.30 -11.51
C GLU A 190 -7.08 0.64 -11.80
N ASN A 191 -6.20 0.54 -10.79
CA ASN A 191 -4.78 0.83 -10.91
C ASN A 191 -3.90 -0.43 -11.05
N ARG A 192 -4.47 -1.53 -11.55
CA ARG A 192 -3.70 -2.73 -11.89
C ARG A 192 -2.70 -2.44 -13.01
N LEU A 193 -1.46 -2.87 -12.83
CA LEU A 193 -0.44 -2.80 -13.85
C LEU A 193 -0.75 -3.78 -15.00
N THR A 194 -0.45 -3.36 -16.22
CA THR A 194 -0.47 -4.21 -17.41
C THR A 194 0.90 -4.13 -18.09
N PRO A 195 1.46 -5.24 -18.61
CA PRO A 195 2.66 -5.19 -19.45
C PRO A 195 2.41 -4.30 -20.66
N PHE A 196 3.33 -3.37 -20.91
CA PHE A 196 3.32 -2.55 -22.11
C PHE A 196 4.48 -2.99 -23.00
N PRO A 197 4.26 -3.38 -24.27
CA PRO A 197 5.36 -3.77 -25.15
C PRO A 197 6.30 -2.58 -25.36
N GLU A 198 7.60 -2.83 -25.44
CA GLU A 198 8.58 -1.78 -25.74
C GLU A 198 8.27 -1.20 -27.13
N SER A 199 7.83 0.06 -27.15
CA SER A 199 7.60 0.77 -28.41
C SER A 199 8.91 1.36 -28.90
N PRO A 200 9.35 1.08 -30.14
CA PRO A 200 10.50 1.76 -30.75
C PRO A 200 10.33 3.30 -30.80
N ALA A 201 9.09 3.78 -30.73
CA ALA A 201 8.75 5.21 -30.68
C ALA A 201 8.78 5.81 -29.25
N ALA A 202 9.21 5.07 -28.23
CA ALA A 202 9.43 5.60 -26.87
C ALA A 202 10.72 6.48 -26.77
N GLY A 203 11.36 6.79 -27.89
CA GLY A 203 12.49 7.72 -27.96
C GLY A 203 12.08 9.17 -27.63
N ALA A 204 12.96 9.85 -26.87
CA ALA A 204 13.08 11.31 -26.78
C ALA A 204 11.95 12.14 -26.10
N GLY A 205 11.02 11.56 -25.32
CA GLY A 205 10.16 12.42 -24.47
C GLY A 205 9.03 11.79 -23.65
N GLY A 206 8.66 10.52 -23.90
CA GLY A 206 7.59 9.86 -23.16
C GLY A 206 7.97 9.47 -21.73
N LYS A 207 7.07 9.69 -20.76
CA LYS A 207 7.22 9.10 -19.40
C LYS A 207 7.16 7.58 -19.49
N VAL A 208 8.11 6.91 -18.84
CA VAL A 208 8.16 5.43 -18.68
C VAL A 208 6.81 4.92 -18.14
N PRO A 209 6.28 3.76 -18.61
CA PRO A 209 4.97 3.25 -18.17
C PRO A 209 4.80 3.17 -16.65
N LEU A 210 5.84 2.75 -15.92
CA LEU A 210 5.82 2.70 -14.45
C LEU A 210 5.68 4.09 -13.81
N GLU A 211 6.34 5.12 -14.37
CA GLU A 211 6.20 6.50 -13.89
C GLU A 211 4.84 7.11 -14.23
N ARG A 212 4.22 6.68 -15.34
CA ARG A 212 2.81 7.01 -15.64
C ARG A 212 1.86 6.39 -14.61
N ALA A 213 2.06 5.13 -14.24
CA ALA A 213 1.26 4.47 -13.21
C ALA A 213 1.43 5.13 -11.82
N LYS A 214 2.66 5.49 -11.42
CA LYS A 214 2.91 6.28 -10.21
C LYS A 214 2.22 7.64 -10.25
N ALA A 215 2.30 8.36 -11.37
CA ALA A 215 1.64 9.67 -11.52
C ALA A 215 0.09 9.55 -11.50
N GLN A 216 -0.46 8.45 -11.99
CA GLN A 216 -1.90 8.15 -11.86
C GLN A 216 -2.28 7.92 -10.40
N LEU A 217 -1.56 7.06 -9.68
CA LEU A 217 -1.77 6.82 -8.25
C LEU A 217 -1.63 8.11 -7.41
N GLU A 218 -0.67 8.96 -7.74
CA GLU A 218 -0.50 10.28 -7.12
C GLU A 218 -1.79 11.11 -7.26
N ARG A 219 -2.27 11.32 -8.50
CA ARG A 219 -3.52 12.05 -8.77
C ARG A 219 -4.72 11.45 -8.07
N HIS A 220 -4.97 10.15 -8.23
CA HIS A 220 -6.13 9.46 -7.66
C HIS A 220 -6.14 9.45 -6.12
N THR A 221 -5.01 9.78 -5.48
CA THR A 221 -4.90 9.78 -4.02
C THR A 221 -4.64 11.16 -3.39
N ARG A 222 -4.71 12.27 -4.15
CA ARG A 222 -4.57 13.66 -3.62
C ARG A 222 -5.61 14.02 -2.58
N TYR A 223 -6.86 13.58 -2.80
CA TYR A 223 -7.94 13.69 -1.83
C TYR A 223 -8.65 12.34 -1.72
N TRP A 224 -8.20 11.52 -0.76
CA TRP A 224 -8.73 10.17 -0.54
C TRP A 224 -8.92 9.88 0.96
N PRO A 225 -10.08 10.26 1.54
CA PRO A 225 -10.42 9.96 2.93
C PRO A 225 -10.45 8.45 3.18
N MET A 226 -9.75 7.98 4.21
CA MET A 226 -9.53 6.54 4.43
C MET A 226 -10.69 5.82 5.14
N ILE A 227 -11.57 6.60 5.80
CA ILE A 227 -12.68 6.08 6.61
C ILE A 227 -13.99 6.77 6.18
N ILE A 228 -15.10 6.06 6.32
CA ILE A 228 -16.44 6.49 5.88
C ILE A 228 -16.85 7.77 6.60
N SER A 229 -16.50 7.93 7.88
CA SER A 229 -16.81 9.11 8.69
C SER A 229 -16.00 10.37 8.36
N GLN A 230 -14.91 10.28 7.59
CA GLN A 230 -14.11 11.44 7.17
C GLN A 230 -14.60 12.09 5.87
N THR A 231 -15.67 11.57 5.27
CA THR A 231 -16.19 12.08 3.99
C THR A 231 -17.71 12.11 3.97
N THR A 232 -18.26 13.09 3.27
CA THR A 232 -19.67 13.12 2.85
C THR A 232 -19.77 12.84 1.36
N ILE A 233 -18.93 13.49 0.54
CA ILE A 233 -19.06 13.42 -0.93
C ILE A 233 -18.82 12.02 -1.50
N PHE A 234 -17.90 11.23 -0.93
CA PHE A 234 -17.67 9.86 -1.42
C PHE A 234 -18.73 8.87 -0.95
N ASN A 235 -19.54 9.22 0.05
CA ASN A 235 -20.71 8.43 0.45
C ASN A 235 -21.95 8.76 -0.41
N MET A 236 -21.84 9.71 -1.36
CA MET A 236 -22.95 10.18 -2.20
C MET A 236 -22.83 9.67 -3.64
N GLN A 237 -23.75 8.79 -4.05
CA GLN A 237 -23.84 8.29 -5.44
C GLN A 237 -24.02 9.42 -6.47
N ALA A 238 -24.62 10.55 -6.09
CA ALA A 238 -24.76 11.73 -6.94
C ALA A 238 -23.41 12.36 -7.36
N VAL A 239 -22.35 12.20 -6.55
CA VAL A 239 -21.03 12.81 -6.78
C VAL A 239 -20.10 11.90 -7.59
N VAL A 240 -20.34 10.59 -7.62
CA VAL A 240 -19.50 9.58 -8.30
C VAL A 240 -19.12 9.97 -9.75
N PRO A 241 -20.02 10.50 -10.61
CA PRO A 241 -19.65 10.92 -11.96
C PRO A 241 -18.60 12.04 -11.98
N LEU A 242 -18.63 12.99 -11.04
CA LEU A 242 -17.63 14.05 -10.95
C LEU A 242 -16.33 13.51 -10.34
N ALA A 243 -16.42 12.75 -9.24
CA ALA A 243 -15.26 12.22 -8.52
C ALA A 243 -14.37 11.32 -9.41
N ASN A 244 -14.97 10.48 -10.23
CA ASN A 244 -14.24 9.58 -11.14
C ASN A 244 -13.63 10.30 -12.35
N LEU A 245 -14.14 11.48 -12.72
CA LEU A 245 -13.64 12.27 -13.83
C LEU A 245 -12.53 13.24 -13.40
N ILE A 246 -12.70 13.92 -12.27
CA ILE A 246 -11.80 15.01 -11.84
C ILE A 246 -10.36 14.55 -11.53
N VAL A 247 -10.15 13.25 -11.29
CA VAL A 247 -8.82 12.66 -11.04
C VAL A 247 -8.01 12.38 -12.32
N ARG A 248 -8.63 12.50 -13.51
CA ARG A 248 -7.98 12.23 -14.81
C ARG A 248 -6.89 13.27 -15.12
N GLU A 249 -5.98 12.91 -16.02
CA GLU A 249 -4.91 13.82 -16.49
C GLU A 249 -5.46 14.99 -17.31
N SER A 250 -6.53 14.75 -18.07
CA SER A 250 -7.24 15.73 -18.87
C SER A 250 -8.72 15.37 -18.97
N LEU A 251 -9.59 16.37 -18.98
CA LEU A 251 -11.02 16.22 -19.24
C LEU A 251 -11.33 16.48 -20.72
N THR A 252 -12.38 15.86 -21.25
CA THR A 252 -13.07 16.25 -22.50
C THR A 252 -14.14 17.32 -22.23
N GLU A 253 -14.79 17.86 -23.28
CA GLU A 253 -15.95 18.74 -23.09
C GLU A 253 -17.14 17.98 -22.46
N ASP A 254 -17.36 16.72 -22.86
CA ASP A 254 -18.41 15.87 -22.29
C ASP A 254 -18.15 15.51 -20.82
N ASP A 255 -16.88 15.29 -20.45
CA ASP A 255 -16.50 15.09 -19.05
C ASP A 255 -16.83 16.35 -18.22
N VAL A 256 -16.51 17.56 -18.72
CA VAL A 256 -16.85 18.82 -18.02
C VAL A 256 -18.37 19.01 -17.93
N LEU A 257 -19.12 18.74 -19.00
CA LEU A 257 -20.58 18.78 -18.98
C LEU A 257 -21.17 17.80 -17.96
N THR A 258 -20.56 16.62 -17.79
CA THR A 258 -20.94 15.64 -16.78
C THR A 258 -20.65 16.15 -15.37
N CYS A 259 -19.47 16.72 -15.12
CA CYS A 259 -19.16 17.38 -13.85
C CYS A 259 -20.14 18.52 -13.53
N GLN A 260 -20.45 19.39 -14.50
CA GLN A 260 -21.41 20.51 -14.32
C GLN A 260 -22.83 20.00 -14.00
N LYS A 261 -23.31 18.95 -14.69
CA LYS A 261 -24.58 18.29 -14.37
C LYS A 261 -24.59 17.75 -12.94
N THR A 262 -23.51 17.12 -12.48
CA THR A 262 -23.40 16.70 -11.07
C THR A 262 -23.49 17.89 -10.11
N VAL A 263 -22.80 19.01 -10.39
CA VAL A 263 -22.88 20.23 -9.55
C VAL A 263 -24.32 20.77 -9.50
N TYR A 264 -25.02 20.88 -10.63
CA TYR A 264 -26.41 21.36 -10.64
C TYR A 264 -27.38 20.40 -9.92
N ASN A 265 -27.17 19.08 -10.01
CA ASN A 265 -27.94 18.10 -9.24
C ASN A 265 -27.77 18.31 -7.72
N LEU A 266 -26.56 18.66 -7.25
CA LEU A 266 -26.31 18.95 -5.83
C LEU A 266 -26.98 20.25 -5.37
N VAL A 267 -27.05 21.28 -6.23
CA VAL A 267 -27.83 22.51 -5.95
C VAL A 267 -29.32 22.19 -5.83
N ASP A 268 -29.86 21.33 -6.70
CA ASP A 268 -31.26 20.90 -6.61
C ASP A 268 -31.53 20.06 -5.34
N MET A 269 -30.58 19.25 -4.88
CA MET A 269 -30.66 18.55 -3.60
C MET A 269 -30.65 19.51 -2.41
N GLU A 270 -29.75 20.51 -2.39
CA GLU A 270 -29.71 21.56 -1.35
C GLU A 270 -31.01 22.36 -1.31
N ARG A 271 -31.55 22.73 -2.48
CA ARG A 271 -32.81 23.46 -2.62
C ARG A 271 -34.03 22.65 -2.16
N LYS A 272 -34.07 21.34 -2.43
CA LYS A 272 -35.08 20.41 -1.88
C LYS A 272 -34.85 20.13 -0.39
N ASN A 273 -33.68 20.51 0.12
CA ASN A 273 -33.22 20.23 1.46
C ASN A 273 -33.15 18.71 1.71
N ASP A 274 -32.65 17.95 0.73
CA ASP A 274 -32.55 16.48 0.79
C ASP A 274 -31.55 16.04 1.89
N PRO A 275 -31.73 14.88 2.55
CA PRO A 275 -30.81 14.40 3.58
C PRO A 275 -29.47 13.95 2.99
N LEU A 276 -28.36 14.28 3.66
CA LEU A 276 -27.01 13.87 3.27
C LEU A 276 -26.50 12.69 4.13
N PRO A 277 -25.64 11.80 3.60
CA PRO A 277 -25.06 10.67 4.31
C PRO A 277 -23.87 11.10 5.21
N VAL A 278 -24.13 12.04 6.12
CA VAL A 278 -23.14 12.51 7.10
C VAL A 278 -22.99 11.51 8.26
N SER A 279 -21.76 11.21 8.67
CA SER A 279 -21.53 10.37 9.84
C SER A 279 -21.84 11.13 11.12
N THR A 280 -22.71 10.56 11.97
CA THR A 280 -23.10 11.08 13.28
C THR A 280 -22.36 10.40 14.44
N VAL A 281 -21.32 9.61 14.13
CA VAL A 281 -20.54 8.85 15.11
C VAL A 281 -19.91 9.79 16.15
N GLY A 282 -20.29 9.62 17.42
CA GLY A 282 -19.74 10.37 18.56
C GLY A 282 -20.54 11.60 19.01
N THR A 283 -21.38 12.20 18.17
CA THR A 283 -22.17 13.37 18.57
C THR A 283 -23.42 13.01 19.40
N ARG A 284 -23.31 13.04 20.73
CA ARG A 284 -24.47 13.08 21.64
C ARG A 284 -25.14 14.45 21.56
N GLY A 285 -26.25 14.55 20.83
CA GLY A 285 -27.06 15.77 20.76
C GLY A 285 -27.94 15.85 19.52
N LYS A 286 -28.54 17.02 19.28
CA LYS A 286 -29.08 17.35 17.95
C LYS A 286 -27.88 17.56 17.02
N GLY A 287 -27.76 16.70 16.00
CA GLY A 287 -26.67 16.79 15.02
C GLY A 287 -26.67 18.11 14.23
N PRO A 288 -25.62 18.38 13.45
CA PRO A 288 -25.48 19.62 12.68
C PRO A 288 -26.70 19.86 11.80
N LYS A 289 -27.09 21.13 11.69
CA LYS A 289 -28.25 21.54 10.87
C LYS A 289 -28.02 21.18 9.41
N ARG A 290 -29.09 20.97 8.64
CA ARG A 290 -28.96 20.55 7.23
C ARG A 290 -28.15 21.56 6.39
N ASP A 291 -28.30 22.87 6.66
CA ASP A 291 -27.49 23.94 6.06
C ASP A 291 -25.97 23.81 6.39
N GLU A 292 -25.61 23.28 7.55
CA GLU A 292 -24.23 23.02 7.95
C GLU A 292 -23.68 21.76 7.26
N GLN A 293 -24.53 20.74 7.06
CA GLN A 293 -24.20 19.53 6.31
C GLN A 293 -23.91 19.86 4.83
N TYR A 294 -24.77 20.66 4.18
CA TYR A 294 -24.53 21.12 2.81
C TYR A 294 -23.30 22.02 2.71
N ARG A 295 -23.07 22.91 3.68
CA ARG A 295 -21.84 23.72 3.73
C ARG A 295 -20.58 22.86 3.86
N ALA A 296 -20.61 21.80 4.67
CA ALA A 296 -19.50 20.86 4.79
C ALA A 296 -19.27 20.07 3.49
N MET A 297 -20.34 19.57 2.87
CA MET A 297 -20.31 18.86 1.58
C MET A 297 -19.72 19.74 0.47
N TRP A 298 -20.16 20.99 0.33
CA TRP A 298 -19.61 21.93 -0.65
C TRP A 298 -18.13 22.25 -0.41
N ASN A 299 -17.73 22.48 0.85
CA ASN A 299 -16.31 22.68 1.20
C ASN A 299 -15.46 21.46 0.82
N GLU A 300 -15.99 20.25 1.03
CA GLU A 300 -15.32 18.99 0.71
C GLU A 300 -15.16 18.78 -0.81
N LEU A 301 -16.25 19.01 -1.56
CA LEU A 301 -16.24 18.94 -3.03
C LEU A 301 -15.27 19.96 -3.64
N GLU A 302 -15.28 21.18 -3.12
CA GLU A 302 -14.36 22.24 -3.54
C GLU A 302 -12.91 21.87 -3.21
N ALA A 303 -12.64 21.27 -2.05
CA ALA A 303 -11.32 20.78 -1.68
C ALA A 303 -10.81 19.70 -2.66
N LEU A 304 -11.63 18.69 -2.97
CA LEU A 304 -11.34 17.67 -3.99
C LEU A 304 -10.96 18.33 -5.32
N VAL A 305 -11.87 19.15 -5.88
CA VAL A 305 -11.67 19.77 -7.21
C VAL A 305 -10.44 20.67 -7.24
N ARG A 306 -10.18 21.46 -6.18
CA ARG A 306 -8.99 22.32 -6.06
C ARG A 306 -7.68 21.54 -6.21
N THR A 307 -7.60 20.28 -5.78
CA THR A 307 -6.37 19.47 -5.93
C THR A 307 -6.03 19.10 -7.38
N HIS A 308 -6.94 19.30 -8.33
CA HIS A 308 -6.79 18.92 -9.74
C HIS A 308 -6.72 20.10 -10.72
N VAL A 309 -7.00 21.34 -10.28
CA VAL A 309 -7.04 22.54 -11.17
C VAL A 309 -5.76 22.73 -11.98
N GLY A 310 -4.59 22.45 -11.40
CA GLY A 310 -3.30 22.55 -12.10
C GLY A 310 -3.10 21.54 -13.25
N GLY A 311 -4.04 20.62 -13.50
CA GLY A 311 -3.99 19.65 -14.59
C GLY A 311 -4.41 20.21 -15.95
N SER A 312 -5.45 21.05 -16.01
CA SER A 312 -5.88 21.73 -17.24
C SER A 312 -6.92 22.83 -16.99
N GLU A 313 -7.07 23.76 -17.93
CA GLU A 313 -8.12 24.80 -17.90
C GLU A 313 -9.53 24.22 -17.71
N ARG A 314 -9.81 23.03 -18.27
CA ARG A 314 -11.09 22.33 -18.07
C ARG A 314 -11.37 21.98 -16.61
N HIS A 315 -10.35 21.66 -15.80
CA HIS A 315 -10.51 21.48 -14.35
C HIS A 315 -10.81 22.82 -13.64
N ALA A 316 -10.22 23.94 -14.11
CA ALA A 316 -10.53 25.28 -13.61
C ALA A 316 -12.01 25.64 -13.87
N ARG A 317 -12.54 25.38 -15.08
CA ARG A 317 -13.98 25.58 -15.39
C ARG A 317 -14.92 24.77 -14.47
N VAL A 318 -14.51 23.58 -14.03
CA VAL A 318 -15.29 22.79 -13.06
C VAL A 318 -15.24 23.45 -11.67
N LEU A 319 -14.08 23.95 -11.23
CA LEU A 319 -13.98 24.70 -9.98
C LEU A 319 -14.82 26.00 -10.01
N GLU A 320 -14.81 26.73 -11.13
CA GLU A 320 -15.63 27.93 -11.33
C GLU A 320 -17.12 27.60 -11.19
N CYS A 321 -17.58 26.50 -11.79
CA CYS A 321 -18.95 26.01 -11.64
C CYS A 321 -19.29 25.69 -10.17
N VAL A 322 -18.43 24.94 -9.46
CA VAL A 322 -18.62 24.65 -8.02
C VAL A 322 -18.68 25.95 -7.22
N SER A 323 -17.78 26.89 -7.49
CA SER A 323 -17.67 28.16 -6.75
C SER A 323 -18.85 29.11 -7.01
N ALA A 324 -19.43 29.08 -8.21
CA ALA A 324 -20.61 29.87 -8.57
C ALA A 324 -21.92 29.26 -8.04
N CYS A 325 -21.98 27.93 -7.91
CA CYS A 325 -23.15 27.21 -7.39
C CYS A 325 -23.20 27.14 -5.87
N ARG A 326 -22.03 27.14 -5.20
CA ARG A 326 -21.94 27.23 -3.74
C ARG A 326 -22.64 28.49 -3.25
N SER A 327 -23.52 28.35 -2.26
CA SER A 327 -24.23 29.47 -1.64
C SER A 327 -23.27 30.56 -1.16
N ARG A 328 -23.59 31.83 -1.50
CA ARG A 328 -22.73 32.99 -1.19
C ARG A 328 -22.43 33.06 0.32
N PRO A 329 -21.22 33.49 0.72
CA PRO A 329 -20.93 33.79 2.14
C PRO A 329 -21.90 34.85 2.70
N PRO A 330 -22.08 34.91 4.04
CA PRO A 330 -23.32 35.41 4.67
C PRO A 330 -23.58 36.93 4.67
N GLU A 331 -23.11 37.68 3.67
CA GLU A 331 -23.50 39.09 3.47
C GLU A 331 -25.00 39.24 3.10
N GLU A 332 -25.60 38.23 2.49
CA GLU A 332 -27.01 38.26 2.09
C GLU A 332 -27.97 37.99 3.27
N GLU A 333 -27.50 37.30 4.31
CA GLU A 333 -28.22 37.13 5.57
C GLU A 333 -28.20 38.44 6.41
N GLU A 334 -27.07 39.17 6.41
CA GLU A 334 -26.95 40.53 6.95
C GLU A 334 -27.98 41.47 6.31
N ARG A 335 -28.17 41.43 4.99
CA ARG A 335 -29.20 42.23 4.31
C ARG A 335 -30.62 41.90 4.77
N LYS A 336 -30.96 40.62 4.94
CA LYS A 336 -32.28 40.19 5.45
C LYS A 336 -32.48 40.57 6.93
N LYS A 337 -31.44 40.47 7.77
CA LYS A 337 -31.46 40.90 9.18
C LYS A 337 -31.56 42.43 9.33
N ARG A 338 -30.89 43.20 8.45
CA ARG A 338 -31.02 44.67 8.38
C ARG A 338 -32.39 45.13 7.89
N GLY A 339 -33.03 44.38 6.98
CA GLY A 339 -34.43 44.62 6.57
C GLY A 339 -35.40 44.49 7.74
N ARG A 340 -35.43 43.33 8.38
CA ARG A 340 -36.32 43.06 9.54
C ARG A 340 -36.12 44.05 10.70
N LYS A 341 -34.86 44.40 11.01
CA LYS A 341 -34.55 45.37 12.07
C LYS A 341 -34.98 46.82 11.74
N ARG A 342 -35.37 47.10 10.50
CA ARG A 342 -35.92 48.39 10.08
C ARG A 342 -37.44 48.40 10.24
N GLU A 343 -38.13 47.33 9.80
CA GLU A 343 -39.57 47.13 9.98
C GLU A 343 -39.95 47.10 11.48
N ASP A 344 -39.24 46.30 12.31
CA ASP A 344 -39.43 46.24 13.78
C ASP A 344 -39.24 47.59 14.49
N LYS A 345 -38.53 48.54 13.86
CA LYS A 345 -38.26 49.87 14.43
C LYS A 345 -39.31 50.90 14.04
N GLU A 346 -39.91 50.77 12.86
CA GLU A 346 -40.99 51.63 12.39
C GLU A 346 -42.32 51.25 13.10
N GLU A 347 -42.63 49.96 13.24
CA GLU A 347 -43.85 49.49 13.95
C GLU A 347 -43.84 49.86 15.45
N LYS A 348 -42.65 49.96 16.07
CA LYS A 348 -42.50 50.36 17.48
C LYS A 348 -42.57 51.88 17.70
N GLN A 349 -42.52 52.69 16.63
CA GLN A 349 -42.51 54.16 16.75
C GLN A 349 -43.92 54.78 16.68
N GLU A 350 -44.94 54.05 16.20
CA GLU A 350 -46.35 54.48 16.26
C GLU A 350 -47.04 54.23 17.61
N ARG A 351 -46.40 53.49 18.53
CA ARG A 351 -46.97 53.15 19.86
C ARG A 351 -46.07 53.52 21.04
N ASN A 352 -45.91 54.82 21.28
CA ASN A 352 -46.09 55.37 22.64
C ASN A 352 -46.00 56.90 22.65
N GLY A 353 -47.02 57.55 23.22
CA GLY A 353 -46.93 58.92 23.72
C GLY A 353 -47.27 58.95 25.21
N LYS A 354 -46.51 59.76 25.96
CA LYS A 354 -46.62 60.12 27.40
C LYS A 354 -45.69 59.39 28.39
N GLU A 355 -44.67 60.16 28.78
CA GLU A 355 -43.93 60.21 30.05
C GLU A 355 -44.86 60.53 31.28
N PRO A 356 -44.43 60.42 32.56
CA PRO A 356 -43.10 60.85 33.06
C PRO A 356 -42.36 60.03 34.16
N GLU A 357 -41.12 60.47 34.36
CA GLU A 357 -40.09 60.26 35.43
C GLU A 357 -40.52 60.57 36.90
N PRO A 358 -39.63 60.57 37.94
CA PRO A 358 -38.21 60.13 38.06
C PRO A 358 -37.85 59.29 39.33
N GLU A 359 -36.63 58.72 39.42
CA GLU A 359 -35.58 59.11 40.41
C GLU A 359 -34.33 58.18 40.48
N LYS A 360 -33.14 58.82 40.42
CA LYS A 360 -31.85 58.52 41.10
C LYS A 360 -31.08 57.18 40.85
N SER A 361 -29.75 57.13 40.96
CA SER A 361 -28.66 58.12 40.78
C SER A 361 -27.26 57.46 40.92
N TRP A 362 -26.27 57.81 40.08
CA TRP A 362 -24.80 57.56 40.23
C TRP A 362 -24.38 56.05 40.25
N GLN A 363 -23.16 55.62 39.89
CA GLN A 363 -21.85 56.28 39.70
C GLN A 363 -20.96 55.51 38.68
N GLU A 364 -19.74 56.00 38.39
CA GLU A 364 -18.87 55.59 37.26
C GLU A 364 -18.16 54.21 37.40
N PRO A 365 -17.76 53.55 36.29
CA PRO A 365 -16.94 52.34 36.31
C PRO A 365 -15.43 52.62 36.11
N GLY A 366 -14.72 52.78 37.22
CA GLY A 366 -13.26 52.66 37.30
C GLY A 366 -12.85 51.46 38.16
N GLU A 367 -11.70 50.86 37.87
CA GLU A 367 -11.08 49.76 38.66
C GLU A 367 -11.84 48.42 38.78
N ARG A 368 -11.55 47.44 37.89
CA ARG A 368 -11.43 46.01 38.28
C ARG A 368 -10.71 45.08 37.28
N LEU A 369 -9.83 45.62 36.44
CA LEU A 369 -8.93 44.82 35.60
C LEU A 369 -7.78 44.21 36.43
N LYS A 370 -8.09 43.23 37.29
CA LYS A 370 -7.09 42.39 38.00
C LYS A 370 -7.62 41.08 38.64
N GLY A 371 -8.88 40.68 38.40
CA GLY A 371 -9.51 39.54 39.10
C GLY A 371 -9.81 38.29 38.28
N ALA A 372 -9.37 38.21 37.01
CA ALA A 372 -9.83 37.19 36.05
C ALA A 372 -8.84 36.04 35.78
N LEU A 373 -7.61 36.08 36.31
CA LEU A 373 -6.56 35.09 35.99
C LEU A 373 -6.32 34.03 37.09
N GLU A 374 -7.07 34.08 38.20
CA GLU A 374 -6.90 33.15 39.34
C GLU A 374 -8.13 32.24 39.56
N ARG A 375 -9.19 32.38 38.75
CA ARG A 375 -10.45 31.62 38.90
C ARG A 375 -10.59 30.34 38.07
N GLU A 376 -9.58 29.96 37.30
CA GLU A 376 -9.57 28.73 36.48
C GLU A 376 -8.84 27.55 37.15
N LYS A 377 -8.34 27.71 38.39
CA LYS A 377 -7.47 26.71 39.05
C LYS A 377 -8.10 25.97 40.24
N GLU A 378 -9.39 26.18 40.51
CA GLU A 378 -10.03 25.72 41.75
C GLU A 378 -11.45 25.15 41.53
N GLU A 379 -11.70 24.50 40.38
CA GLU A 379 -12.97 23.81 40.08
C GLU A 379 -12.76 22.35 39.58
N LEU A 380 -11.62 21.74 39.91
CA LEU A 380 -11.26 20.36 39.55
C LEU A 380 -10.85 19.49 40.77
N ALA A 381 -11.38 19.81 41.96
CA ALA A 381 -11.20 19.02 43.17
C ALA A 381 -12.52 18.95 43.98
N GLU A 382 -12.92 17.71 44.37
CA GLU A 382 -14.07 17.37 45.25
C GLU A 382 -15.48 17.66 44.65
N SER A 383 -16.56 16.89 44.81
CA SER A 383 -16.92 15.63 45.51
C SER A 383 -18.20 15.04 44.82
N GLU A 384 -18.75 13.84 45.04
CA GLU A 384 -18.40 12.57 45.73
C GLU A 384 -18.93 11.41 44.83
N VAL A 385 -18.24 10.27 44.66
CA VAL A 385 -18.43 9.00 45.38
C VAL A 385 -19.87 8.42 45.39
N ILE A 386 -20.07 7.31 44.66
CA ILE A 386 -20.88 6.17 45.11
C ILE A 386 -20.04 4.89 44.91
N LYS A 387 -20.12 3.98 45.88
CA LYS A 387 -19.24 2.80 46.03
C LYS A 387 -19.93 1.52 45.53
N ASP A 388 -19.14 0.58 45.00
CA ASP A 388 -19.01 -0.75 45.60
C ASP A 388 -17.76 -1.50 45.08
N SER A 389 -17.16 -2.33 45.95
CA SER A 389 -15.87 -3.05 45.82
C SER A 389 -16.10 -4.58 45.68
N PRO A 390 -15.09 -5.49 45.69
CA PRO A 390 -13.60 -5.41 45.58
C PRO A 390 -13.06 -6.22 44.34
N ASP A 391 -11.77 -6.30 43.97
CA ASP A 391 -10.62 -6.88 44.72
C ASP A 391 -9.24 -6.66 44.01
N SER A 392 -8.24 -6.14 44.76
CA SER A 392 -6.77 -6.23 44.57
C SER A 392 -6.08 -5.62 43.29
N PRO A 393 -4.76 -5.27 43.31
CA PRO A 393 -4.25 -3.99 43.82
C PRO A 393 -3.37 -3.16 42.83
N GLU A 394 -2.92 -1.98 43.26
CA GLU A 394 -2.28 -0.90 42.46
C GLU A 394 -0.87 -1.16 41.88
N PRO A 395 -0.47 -0.45 40.80
CA PRO A 395 0.86 -0.54 40.19
C PRO A 395 1.94 0.37 40.82
N LEU A 396 3.19 -0.11 40.84
CA LEU A 396 4.34 0.65 41.33
C LEU A 396 4.88 1.66 40.29
N ASN A 397 4.88 2.94 40.66
CA ASN A 397 5.45 4.06 39.91
C ASN A 397 6.98 4.06 39.77
N LYS A 398 7.49 4.62 38.65
CA LYS A 398 8.78 5.37 38.40
C LYS A 398 9.38 4.99 37.03
N LYS A 399 9.78 5.87 36.09
CA LYS A 399 9.77 7.35 35.89
C LYS A 399 9.81 7.62 34.37
N PRO A 400 9.39 8.78 33.86
CA PRO A 400 9.57 9.13 32.44
C PRO A 400 11.02 9.56 32.14
N ARG A 401 11.54 9.16 30.97
CA ARG A 401 12.86 9.54 30.45
C ARG A 401 12.71 10.74 29.52
N LEU A 402 13.39 11.84 29.84
CA LEU A 402 13.43 13.05 29.02
C LEU A 402 14.07 12.74 27.65
N THR A 403 13.41 13.14 26.57
CA THR A 403 14.01 13.28 25.23
C THR A 403 13.96 14.75 24.84
N VAL A 404 15.11 15.28 24.47
CA VAL A 404 15.30 16.68 24.07
C VAL A 404 14.44 17.02 22.85
N GLU A 405 13.70 18.12 22.90
CA GLU A 405 13.05 18.70 21.73
C GLU A 405 14.11 19.28 20.79
N GLU A 406 14.16 18.78 19.56
CA GLU A 406 14.87 19.46 18.47
C GLU A 406 13.85 20.31 17.70
N SER A 407 14.10 21.62 17.65
CA SER A 407 13.16 22.63 17.18
C SER A 407 12.77 22.44 15.71
N GLN A 408 11.50 22.18 15.44
CA GLN A 408 10.98 22.18 14.06
C GLN A 408 10.97 23.61 13.48
N PRO A 409 11.53 23.84 12.28
CA PRO A 409 11.32 25.09 11.56
C PRO A 409 9.85 25.20 11.10
N PRO A 410 9.30 26.42 10.98
CA PRO A 410 7.88 26.62 10.77
C PRO A 410 7.40 26.02 9.44
N GLU A 411 6.33 25.21 9.51
CA GLU A 411 5.74 24.61 8.32
C GLU A 411 5.18 25.67 7.36
N LYS A 412 5.83 25.82 6.20
CA LYS A 412 5.18 26.41 5.03
C LYS A 412 4.00 25.52 4.66
N VAL A 413 2.81 26.12 4.56
CA VAL A 413 1.53 25.45 4.27
C VAL A 413 1.67 24.44 3.13
N LYS A 414 1.75 23.15 3.47
CA LYS A 414 1.71 22.06 2.49
C LYS A 414 0.26 21.90 2.06
N GLY A 415 0.03 21.92 0.74
CA GLY A 415 -1.23 21.46 0.17
C GLY A 415 -1.51 19.99 0.51
N PRO A 416 -2.73 19.49 0.27
CA PRO A 416 -3.10 18.11 0.57
C PRO A 416 -2.12 17.12 -0.07
N MET A 417 -1.47 16.31 0.78
CA MET A 417 -0.48 15.32 0.36
C MET A 417 -1.18 14.02 -0.04
N SER A 418 -0.83 13.49 -1.21
CA SER A 418 -1.42 12.25 -1.70
C SER A 418 -1.04 11.03 -0.84
N LEU A 419 -1.89 10.00 -0.78
CA LEU A 419 -1.60 8.77 -0.03
C LEU A 419 -0.27 8.12 -0.48
N LEU A 420 0.03 8.16 -1.78
CA LEU A 420 1.32 7.70 -2.31
C LEU A 420 2.50 8.47 -1.70
N THR A 421 2.38 9.78 -1.52
CA THR A 421 3.40 10.62 -0.89
C THR A 421 3.54 10.31 0.59
N LEU A 422 2.43 10.17 1.32
CA LEU A 422 2.43 9.80 2.74
C LEU A 422 3.09 8.43 2.96
N TRP A 423 2.75 7.44 2.14
CA TRP A 423 3.37 6.11 2.17
C TRP A 423 4.87 6.16 1.86
N THR A 424 5.27 6.86 0.80
CA THR A 424 6.67 7.00 0.38
C THR A 424 7.51 7.69 1.46
N ASN A 425 6.99 8.76 2.06
CA ASN A 425 7.66 9.47 3.16
C ASN A 425 7.81 8.57 4.39
N ARG A 426 6.77 7.80 4.76
CA ARG A 426 6.83 6.84 5.87
C ARG A 426 7.88 5.74 5.61
N LEU A 427 7.93 5.19 4.39
CA LEU A 427 8.90 4.18 4.00
C LEU A 427 10.33 4.71 4.03
N ASN A 428 10.57 5.90 3.47
CA ASN A 428 11.89 6.56 3.50
C ASN A 428 12.34 6.84 4.96
N THR A 429 11.42 7.30 5.81
CA THR A 429 11.69 7.51 7.24
C THR A 429 11.99 6.20 7.97
N ALA A 430 11.29 5.11 7.65
CA ALA A 430 11.58 3.79 8.23
C ALA A 430 12.92 3.21 7.76
N ASN A 431 13.27 3.41 6.48
CA ASN A 431 14.53 2.93 5.89
C ASN A 431 15.74 3.71 6.40
N SER A 432 15.64 5.05 6.53
CA SER A 432 16.70 5.88 7.11
C SER A 432 17.04 5.52 8.57
N ARG A 433 16.08 4.97 9.33
CA ARG A 433 16.31 4.45 10.69
C ARG A 433 16.93 3.05 10.74
N LYS A 434 16.93 2.30 9.63
CA LYS A 434 17.39 0.90 9.55
C LYS A 434 18.77 0.72 8.93
N HIS A 435 19.32 1.75 8.31
CA HIS A 435 20.65 1.73 7.73
C HIS A 435 21.52 2.82 8.38
N GLN A 436 22.74 2.47 8.79
CA GLN A 436 23.77 3.49 8.94
C GLN A 436 23.94 4.18 7.58
N GLU A 437 24.06 5.50 7.61
CA GLU A 437 24.27 6.27 6.38
C GLU A 437 25.56 5.82 5.69
N PHE A 438 25.50 5.62 4.37
CA PHE A 438 26.67 5.18 3.61
C PHE A 438 27.78 6.20 3.79
N ALA A 439 28.90 5.81 4.40
CA ALA A 439 30.00 6.72 4.78
C ALA A 439 30.50 7.57 3.59
N GLY A 440 30.48 7.03 2.37
CA GLY A 440 30.82 7.79 1.16
C GLY A 440 29.85 8.95 0.85
N ARG A 441 28.59 8.95 1.30
CA ARG A 441 27.68 10.11 1.18
C ARG A 441 28.02 11.20 2.18
N VAL A 442 28.32 10.82 3.42
CA VAL A 442 28.77 11.75 4.48
C VAL A 442 30.02 12.52 4.01
N ASN A 443 30.93 11.83 3.33
CA ASN A 443 32.15 12.40 2.77
C ASN A 443 32.03 12.79 1.28
N SER A 444 30.81 12.89 0.71
CA SER A 444 30.62 13.23 -0.71
C SER A 444 30.63 14.74 -0.96
N VAL A 445 31.36 15.16 -2.00
CA VAL A 445 31.27 16.52 -2.55
C VAL A 445 30.47 16.41 -3.85
N ASN A 446 29.44 17.26 -4.00
CA ASN A 446 28.52 17.24 -5.16
C ASN A 446 27.94 15.85 -5.47
N SER A 447 27.54 15.12 -4.42
CA SER A 447 26.98 13.75 -4.49
C SER A 447 27.91 12.70 -5.13
N LYS A 448 29.22 12.99 -5.24
CA LYS A 448 30.25 12.02 -5.62
C LYS A 448 31.11 11.67 -4.41
N ALA A 449 31.18 10.39 -4.09
CA ALA A 449 32.08 9.85 -3.08
C ALA A 449 33.41 9.51 -3.74
N GLU A 450 34.53 10.04 -3.25
CA GLU A 450 35.84 9.56 -3.68
C GLU A 450 36.17 8.22 -3.02
N LEU A 451 36.46 7.21 -3.84
CA LEU A 451 36.97 5.93 -3.37
C LEU A 451 38.50 6.00 -3.24
N TYR A 452 39.06 5.15 -2.38
CA TYR A 452 40.51 4.95 -2.25
C TYR A 452 41.32 6.20 -1.84
N GLN A 453 40.77 7.08 -1.00
CA GLN A 453 41.48 8.26 -0.47
C GLN A 453 42.86 7.89 0.15
N HIS A 454 42.91 6.81 0.94
CA HIS A 454 44.16 6.28 1.51
C HIS A 454 45.26 5.93 0.48
N LEU A 455 44.89 5.53 -0.74
CA LEU A 455 45.85 5.25 -1.83
C LEU A 455 46.34 6.53 -2.55
N LYS A 456 45.66 7.67 -2.37
CA LYS A 456 46.20 8.99 -2.74
C LYS A 456 47.19 9.48 -1.69
N ASP A 457 46.94 9.21 -0.41
CA ASP A 457 47.82 9.61 0.69
C ASP A 457 49.15 8.82 0.71
N GLU A 458 49.13 7.53 0.35
CA GLU A 458 50.37 6.74 0.18
C GLU A 458 51.16 7.12 -1.08
N ASN A 459 50.48 7.46 -2.18
CA ASN A 459 51.12 7.95 -3.41
C ASN A 459 51.23 9.47 -3.39
N GLY A 460 52.09 10.01 -2.51
CA GLY A 460 52.34 11.44 -2.36
C GLY A 460 52.70 12.11 -3.70
N MET A 461 51.72 12.77 -4.31
CA MET A 461 51.84 13.43 -5.60
C MET A 461 51.50 14.91 -5.45
N GLU A 462 52.50 15.71 -5.10
CA GLU A 462 52.42 17.17 -5.18
C GLU A 462 52.23 17.59 -6.65
N THR A 463 50.99 17.82 -7.09
CA THR A 463 50.74 18.58 -8.31
C THR A 463 50.83 20.07 -8.01
N SER A 464 52.02 20.63 -8.21
CA SER A 464 52.29 22.06 -8.14
C SER A 464 51.34 22.86 -9.05
N GLU A 465 50.47 23.71 -8.48
CA GLU A 465 49.70 24.68 -9.26
C GLU A 465 50.63 25.78 -9.80
N ASN A 466 50.93 25.71 -11.09
CA ASN A 466 51.82 26.66 -11.73
C ASN A 466 51.06 27.90 -12.25
N GLY A 467 51.32 29.06 -11.63
CA GLY A 467 51.39 30.37 -12.28
C GLY A 467 50.18 30.87 -13.09
N LYS A 468 49.41 31.80 -12.50
CA LYS A 468 48.63 32.78 -13.27
C LYS A 468 49.56 33.62 -14.17
N THR A 469 49.25 33.73 -15.47
CA THR A 469 49.76 34.83 -16.31
C THR A 469 48.65 35.38 -17.22
N ASN A 470 48.54 36.71 -17.25
CA ASN A 470 47.67 37.46 -18.15
C ASN A 470 48.09 37.26 -19.63
N ARG A 471 47.12 37.02 -20.51
CA ARG A 471 46.71 38.03 -21.51
C ARG A 471 45.37 37.70 -22.15
#